data_AF-F7SAE1-F1
#
_entry.id   AF-F7SAE1-F1
#
_cell.length_a   1.000
_cell.length_b   1.000
_cell.length_c   1.000
_cell.angle_alpha   90.00
_cell.angle_beta   90.00
_cell.angle_gamma   90.00
#
_symmetry.space_group_name_H-M   'P 1'
#
loop_
_entity.id
_entity.type
_entity.pdbx_description
1 polymer ?
#
loop_
_entity_poly.entity_id
_entity_poly.type
_entity_poly.pdbx_seq_one_letter_code
_entity_poly.pdbx_strand_id
1 'polypeptide(L)'
;MTWSRLPFVVWTSLTTNIIALTAFPILGVALAMLGADRYLGTHFFTAGLGGNLMLYTNLFWIWGHPEVYFVVLPAFGFISEIIPTFAEKPLFGYATMVIATFAIGGISWGVWLHHFFTMGAGPGINIFFSTATMLVGIPTGVKVFNWALTLWRGRLRFEPPMLWALGALFLLLVGGLTGMMLAIPAINYTVHNSVFVVAHFHCMMLLIAYAIFGAIIFWFPKLFGFHLDAPSARANFWSFSVGTVLVFGAMFALGLMGMTRRLDYLSNPGYEPLLIVEEIGIFFYCVSVYYFAKMIWVSIRDRARNRAGADCWTTGRTLEWLTRTPVPFYNYAVIPVVNERDELAWRRERGVESVQPDITADIHLPKNTVAPLLIGALSMGFGFGMVWRIWWLAGLSLLGIIAVVIARSFVRQTEFVLTAEELRRHEAGQHLSDISADHISPPVAELELFS
;
A
#
# COMPACT_ATOMS: atom_id res chain seq x y z
N MET A 1 -22.33 -9.40 8.53
CA MET A 1 -21.05 -9.49 9.26
C MET A 1 -21.01 -8.37 10.30
N THR A 2 -20.60 -8.63 11.54
CA THR A 2 -20.43 -7.59 12.59
C THR A 2 -19.04 -6.96 12.51
N TRP A 3 -18.85 -5.78 13.12
CA TRP A 3 -17.54 -5.09 13.17
C TRP A 3 -16.43 -5.96 13.77
N SER A 4 -16.71 -6.72 14.83
CA SER A 4 -15.74 -7.62 15.47
C SER A 4 -15.28 -8.81 14.63
N ARG A 5 -15.94 -9.06 13.48
CA ARG A 5 -15.65 -10.17 12.57
C ARG A 5 -15.00 -9.74 11.26
N LEU A 6 -14.73 -8.45 11.07
CA LEU A 6 -14.05 -7.97 9.87
C LEU A 6 -12.60 -8.51 9.81
N PRO A 7 -12.10 -8.93 8.65
CA PRO A 7 -10.68 -9.23 8.46
C PRO A 7 -9.80 -8.05 8.86
N PHE A 8 -8.58 -8.30 9.30
CA PHE A 8 -7.75 -7.24 9.85
C PHE A 8 -7.33 -6.21 8.79
N VAL A 9 -7.12 -6.66 7.54
CA VAL A 9 -6.85 -5.77 6.40
C VAL A 9 -7.95 -4.72 6.17
N VAL A 10 -9.21 -5.01 6.54
CA VAL A 10 -10.31 -4.04 6.43
C VAL A 10 -10.13 -2.90 7.45
N TRP A 11 -9.70 -3.20 8.66
CA TRP A 11 -9.44 -2.18 9.70
C TRP A 11 -8.28 -1.27 9.36
N THR A 12 -7.19 -1.84 8.81
CA THR A 12 -6.06 -1.02 8.34
C THR A 12 -6.46 -0.19 7.13
N SER A 13 -7.24 -0.73 6.20
CA SER A 13 -7.78 0.02 5.06
C SER A 13 -8.71 1.15 5.50
N LEU A 14 -9.61 0.91 6.47
CA LEU A 14 -10.49 1.94 7.02
C LEU A 14 -9.68 3.08 7.66
N THR A 15 -8.71 2.75 8.50
CA THR A 15 -7.84 3.76 9.15
C THR A 15 -7.04 4.54 8.11
N THR A 16 -6.53 3.86 7.09
CA THR A 16 -5.82 4.48 5.96
C THR A 16 -6.70 5.48 5.22
N ASN A 17 -7.96 5.12 4.93
CA ASN A 17 -8.91 6.02 4.27
C ASN A 17 -9.27 7.24 5.14
N ILE A 18 -9.38 7.07 6.46
CA ILE A 18 -9.60 8.18 7.40
C ILE A 18 -8.42 9.17 7.34
N ILE A 19 -7.18 8.67 7.38
CA ILE A 19 -5.98 9.50 7.24
C ILE A 19 -5.98 10.21 5.88
N ALA A 20 -6.29 9.48 4.80
CA ALA A 20 -6.31 10.06 3.46
C ALA A 20 -7.28 11.25 3.36
N LEU A 21 -8.51 11.05 3.83
CA LEU A 21 -9.58 12.05 3.82
C LEU A 21 -9.20 13.31 4.60
N THR A 22 -8.44 13.16 5.67
CA THR A 22 -8.11 14.26 6.59
C THR A 22 -6.77 14.94 6.26
N ALA A 23 -5.77 14.22 5.73
CA ALA A 23 -4.43 14.73 5.45
C ALA A 23 -4.24 15.33 4.06
N PHE A 24 -4.77 14.71 3.00
CA PHE A 24 -4.54 15.18 1.62
C PHE A 24 -5.07 16.59 1.31
N PRO A 25 -6.18 17.07 1.92
CA PRO A 25 -6.60 18.46 1.75
C PRO A 25 -5.51 19.48 2.12
N ILE A 26 -4.68 19.17 3.12
CA ILE A 26 -3.61 20.06 3.60
C ILE A 26 -2.51 20.20 2.54
N LEU A 27 -2.10 19.08 1.92
CA LEU A 27 -1.19 19.12 0.77
C LEU A 27 -1.80 19.92 -0.39
N GLY A 28 -3.09 19.70 -0.67
CA GLY A 28 -3.80 20.45 -1.71
C GLY A 28 -3.73 21.95 -1.50
N VAL A 29 -3.97 22.43 -0.29
CA VAL A 29 -3.86 23.86 0.07
C VAL A 29 -2.41 24.34 0.00
N ALA A 30 -1.44 23.59 0.53
CA ALA A 30 -0.04 23.97 0.49
C ALA A 30 0.49 24.10 -0.96
N LEU A 31 0.12 23.17 -1.84
CA LEU A 31 0.45 23.22 -3.26
C LEU A 31 -0.30 24.33 -4.00
N ALA A 32 -1.55 24.63 -3.64
CA ALA A 32 -2.30 25.75 -4.21
C ALA A 32 -1.67 27.10 -3.83
N MET A 33 -1.26 27.28 -2.57
CA MET A 33 -0.54 28.47 -2.11
C MET A 33 0.81 28.62 -2.82
N LEU A 34 1.56 27.52 -2.94
CA LEU A 34 2.83 27.52 -3.68
C LEU A 34 2.61 27.81 -5.17
N GLY A 35 1.54 27.27 -5.75
CA GLY A 35 1.10 27.58 -7.11
C GLY A 35 0.77 29.06 -7.27
N ALA A 36 0.03 29.66 -6.34
CA ALA A 36 -0.29 31.09 -6.36
C ALA A 36 0.99 31.96 -6.30
N ASP A 37 1.97 31.60 -5.46
CA ASP A 37 3.25 32.32 -5.40
C ASP A 37 3.98 32.27 -6.75
N ARG A 38 3.87 31.15 -7.47
CA ARG A 38 4.55 30.93 -8.76
C ARG A 38 3.84 31.53 -9.97
N TYR A 39 2.51 31.60 -9.95
CA TYR A 39 1.69 31.97 -11.11
C TYR A 39 0.99 33.32 -10.97
N LEU A 40 0.61 33.70 -9.74
CA LEU A 40 -0.20 34.88 -9.46
C LEU A 40 0.58 35.97 -8.71
N GLY A 41 1.82 35.69 -8.31
CA GLY A 41 2.68 36.65 -7.63
C GLY A 41 2.29 36.90 -6.17
N THR A 42 1.63 35.94 -5.51
CA THR A 42 1.40 36.01 -4.07
C THR A 42 2.71 35.81 -3.28
N HIS A 43 2.67 36.05 -1.97
CA HIS A 43 3.85 36.05 -1.10
C HIS A 43 3.64 35.18 0.16
N PHE A 44 3.11 33.96 0.00
CA PHE A 44 2.91 33.05 1.14
C PHE A 44 4.23 32.53 1.70
N PHE A 45 5.13 32.05 0.83
CA PHE A 45 6.37 31.36 1.20
C PHE A 45 7.64 32.08 0.73
N THR A 46 7.51 33.25 0.12
CA THR A 46 8.65 34.04 -0.40
C THR A 46 9.51 34.60 0.74
N ALA A 47 10.81 34.82 0.48
CA ALA A 47 11.73 35.40 1.46
C ALA A 47 11.51 36.91 1.71
N GLY A 48 10.90 37.60 0.74
CA GLY A 48 10.56 39.02 0.84
C GLY A 48 9.06 39.25 0.99
N LEU A 49 8.68 40.52 1.16
CA LEU A 49 7.29 40.99 1.14
C LEU A 49 6.37 40.35 2.19
N GLY A 50 6.95 39.87 3.29
CA GLY A 50 6.22 39.32 4.45
C GLY A 50 5.95 37.80 4.40
N GLY A 51 6.44 37.09 3.38
CA GLY A 51 6.29 35.64 3.28
C GLY A 51 7.10 34.87 4.33
N ASN A 52 6.71 33.62 4.58
CA ASN A 52 7.36 32.75 5.57
C ASN A 52 7.64 31.35 5.00
N LEU A 53 8.91 31.06 4.71
CA LEU A 53 9.33 29.75 4.22
C LEU A 53 9.04 28.61 5.21
N MET A 54 9.14 28.85 6.52
CA MET A 54 8.89 27.83 7.54
C MET A 54 7.42 27.38 7.56
N LEU A 55 6.50 28.24 7.12
CA LEU A 55 5.09 27.89 7.00
C LEU A 55 4.89 26.73 6.01
N TYR A 56 5.60 26.74 4.88
CA TYR A 56 5.55 25.64 3.91
C TYR A 56 6.03 24.34 4.54
N THR A 57 7.20 24.36 5.20
CA THR A 57 7.74 23.18 5.88
C THR A 57 6.75 22.61 6.90
N ASN A 58 6.12 23.47 7.69
CA ASN A 58 5.11 23.05 8.65
C ASN A 58 3.89 22.42 7.97
N LEU A 59 3.27 23.09 6.98
CA LEU A 59 2.10 22.59 6.25
C LEU A 59 2.39 21.27 5.54
N PHE A 60 3.55 21.19 4.88
CA PHE A 60 3.99 20.00 4.18
C PHE A 60 4.10 18.82 5.15
N TRP A 61 4.72 18.99 6.31
CA TRP A 61 4.88 17.88 7.25
C TRP A 61 3.61 17.53 8.03
N ILE A 62 2.70 18.49 8.26
CA ILE A 62 1.35 18.19 8.79
C ILE A 62 0.64 17.17 7.89
N TRP A 63 0.84 17.22 6.57
CA TRP A 63 0.40 16.16 5.65
C TRP A 63 1.36 14.97 5.64
N GLY A 64 2.66 15.24 5.48
CA GLY A 64 3.67 14.25 5.11
C GLY A 64 3.90 13.20 6.17
N HIS A 65 3.77 13.53 7.46
CA HIS A 65 3.90 12.51 8.50
C HIS A 65 2.66 11.59 8.61
N PRO A 66 1.41 12.09 8.59
CA PRO A 66 0.25 11.22 8.39
C PRO A 66 0.35 10.35 7.13
N GLU A 67 0.90 10.89 6.04
CA GLU A 67 1.07 10.14 4.79
C GLU A 67 1.99 8.92 4.94
N VAL A 68 3.05 8.99 5.74
CA VAL A 68 3.87 7.78 5.98
C VAL A 68 3.09 6.67 6.71
N TYR A 69 2.05 7.01 7.47
CA TYR A 69 1.15 6.01 8.04
C TYR A 69 0.10 5.52 7.04
N PHE A 70 -0.39 6.40 6.17
CA PHE A 70 -1.26 6.02 5.06
C PHE A 70 -0.62 4.91 4.22
N VAL A 71 0.68 4.97 3.96
CA VAL A 71 1.38 3.91 3.19
C VAL A 71 1.71 2.66 3.99
N VAL A 72 2.00 2.75 5.30
CA VAL A 72 2.43 1.59 6.11
C VAL A 72 1.27 0.75 6.67
N LEU A 73 0.12 1.35 6.96
CA LEU A 73 -1.01 0.63 7.56
C LEU A 73 -1.55 -0.50 6.66
N PRO A 74 -1.71 -0.33 5.33
CA PRO A 74 -2.08 -1.44 4.45
C PRO A 74 -1.06 -2.58 4.48
N ALA A 75 0.24 -2.26 4.51
CA ALA A 75 1.30 -3.27 4.64
C ALA A 75 1.15 -4.12 5.91
N PHE A 76 0.82 -3.50 7.05
CA PHE A 76 0.48 -4.24 8.28
C PHE A 76 -0.77 -5.11 8.13
N GLY A 77 -1.74 -4.65 7.34
CA GLY A 77 -2.90 -5.46 6.94
C GLY A 77 -2.45 -6.73 6.22
N PHE A 78 -1.63 -6.58 5.17
CA PHE A 78 -1.15 -7.71 4.36
C PHE A 78 -0.38 -8.74 5.19
N ILE A 79 0.58 -8.28 6.00
CA ILE A 79 1.34 -9.15 6.90
C ILE A 79 0.41 -9.92 7.85
N SER A 80 -0.66 -9.27 8.33
CA SER A 80 -1.63 -9.88 9.24
C SER A 80 -2.59 -10.86 8.59
N GLU A 81 -2.68 -10.94 7.26
CA GLU A 81 -3.40 -12.01 6.56
C GLU A 81 -2.44 -13.16 6.19
N ILE A 82 -1.20 -12.83 5.80
CA ILE A 82 -0.17 -13.80 5.44
C ILE A 82 0.27 -14.63 6.65
N ILE A 83 0.63 -13.99 7.76
CA ILE A 83 1.19 -14.69 8.94
C ILE A 83 0.21 -15.74 9.49
N PRO A 84 -1.06 -15.43 9.80
CA PRO A 84 -2.02 -16.43 10.27
C PRO A 84 -2.21 -17.61 9.30
N THR A 85 -2.22 -17.33 8.00
CA THR A 85 -2.40 -18.35 6.96
C THR A 85 -1.25 -19.34 6.94
N PHE A 86 -0.01 -18.88 7.00
CA PHE A 86 1.18 -19.76 6.96
C PHE A 86 1.68 -20.21 8.35
N ALA A 87 1.09 -19.71 9.43
CA ALA A 87 1.29 -20.23 10.78
C ALA A 87 0.19 -21.23 11.21
N GLU A 88 -0.84 -21.41 10.37
CA GLU A 88 -2.01 -22.26 10.61
C GLU A 88 -2.74 -21.92 11.92
N LYS A 89 -2.75 -20.64 12.28
CA LYS A 89 -3.30 -20.14 13.54
C LYS A 89 -4.09 -18.85 13.33
N PRO A 90 -5.16 -18.60 14.13
CA PRO A 90 -5.83 -17.31 14.13
C PRO A 90 -4.86 -16.20 14.56
N LEU A 91 -5.09 -14.98 14.06
CA LEU A 91 -4.35 -13.79 14.50
C LEU A 91 -4.53 -13.58 16.02
N PHE A 92 -3.41 -13.57 16.75
CA PHE A 92 -3.40 -13.33 18.18
C PHE A 92 -3.68 -11.86 18.48
N GLY A 93 -4.42 -11.58 19.57
CA GLY A 93 -4.65 -10.21 20.02
C GLY A 93 -5.45 -9.34 19.03
N TYR A 94 -6.41 -9.91 18.30
CA TYR A 94 -7.16 -9.16 17.26
C TYR A 94 -7.73 -7.81 17.74
N ALA A 95 -8.39 -7.76 18.90
CA ALA A 95 -8.93 -6.51 19.42
C ALA A 95 -7.81 -5.49 19.71
N THR A 96 -6.70 -5.92 20.29
CA THR A 96 -5.55 -5.04 20.57
C THR A 96 -4.85 -4.60 19.29
N MET A 97 -4.80 -5.45 18.26
CA MET A 97 -4.32 -5.08 16.91
C MET A 97 -5.16 -3.95 16.31
N VAL A 98 -6.49 -4.02 16.41
CA VAL A 98 -7.42 -3.01 15.87
C VAL A 98 -7.28 -1.70 16.63
N ILE A 99 -7.28 -1.75 17.97
CA ILE A 99 -7.08 -0.55 18.81
C ILE A 99 -5.72 0.09 18.50
N ALA A 100 -4.66 -0.70 18.35
CA ALA A 100 -3.35 -0.19 17.98
C ALA A 100 -3.34 0.49 16.59
N THR A 101 -4.10 -0.02 15.61
CA THR A 101 -4.25 0.64 14.29
C THR A 101 -4.87 2.03 14.44
N PHE A 102 -5.97 2.16 15.17
CA PHE A 102 -6.61 3.46 15.39
C PHE A 102 -5.75 4.39 16.23
N ALA A 103 -5.03 3.89 17.22
CA ALA A 103 -4.09 4.67 18.01
C ALA A 103 -2.98 5.27 17.13
N ILE A 104 -2.42 4.50 16.19
CA ILE A 104 -1.45 5.02 15.20
C ILE A 104 -2.12 6.11 14.34
N GLY A 105 -3.32 5.86 13.83
CA GLY A 105 -4.07 6.84 13.04
C GLY A 105 -4.30 8.15 13.80
N GLY A 106 -4.67 8.09 15.08
CA GLY A 106 -4.88 9.27 15.92
C GLY A 106 -3.58 10.01 16.25
N ILE A 107 -2.54 9.30 16.69
CA ILE A 107 -1.25 9.90 17.07
C ILE A 107 -0.54 10.53 15.86
N SER A 108 -0.78 10.02 14.64
CA SER A 108 -0.18 10.55 13.41
C SER A 108 -0.33 12.08 13.23
N TRP A 109 -1.40 12.63 13.79
CA TRP A 109 -1.73 14.04 13.77
C TRP A 109 -0.99 14.90 14.80
N GLY A 110 -0.15 14.31 15.65
CA GLY A 110 0.51 15.01 16.76
C GLY A 110 2.04 14.96 16.73
N VAL A 111 2.64 14.52 15.61
CA VAL A 111 4.06 14.12 15.59
C VAL A 111 4.89 14.80 14.49
N TRP A 112 4.28 15.51 13.54
CA TRP A 112 4.93 15.97 12.31
C TRP A 112 6.19 16.85 12.50
N LEU A 113 6.28 17.60 13.60
CA LEU A 113 7.39 18.54 13.83
C LEU A 113 8.75 17.85 14.00
N HIS A 114 8.79 16.54 14.30
CA HIS A 114 10.08 15.84 14.41
C HIS A 114 10.92 15.90 13.13
N HIS A 115 10.30 16.17 11.99
CA HIS A 115 10.99 16.30 10.71
C HIS A 115 11.84 17.57 10.60
N PHE A 116 11.68 18.51 11.53
CA PHE A 116 12.38 19.79 11.51
C PHE A 116 12.72 20.29 12.92
N PHE A 117 13.06 19.39 13.85
CA PHE A 117 13.58 19.75 15.17
C PHE A 117 14.75 20.76 15.11
N THR A 118 15.53 20.73 14.03
CA THR A 118 16.68 21.59 13.75
C THR A 118 16.32 23.02 13.31
N MET A 119 15.05 23.35 13.14
CA MET A 119 14.61 24.69 12.68
C MET A 119 14.33 25.68 13.81
N GLY A 120 14.86 25.44 15.01
CA GLY A 120 14.89 26.45 16.09
C GLY A 120 13.59 26.62 16.87
N ALA A 121 12.67 25.66 16.83
CA ALA A 121 11.53 25.64 17.73
C ALA A 121 11.99 25.57 19.20
N GLY A 122 11.22 26.17 20.11
CA GLY A 122 11.56 26.22 21.53
C GLY A 122 11.64 24.82 22.17
N PRO A 123 12.44 24.64 23.25
CA PRO A 123 12.65 23.33 23.88
C PRO A 123 11.36 22.61 24.29
N GLY A 124 10.38 23.33 24.82
CA GLY A 124 9.09 22.76 25.23
C GLY A 124 8.31 22.14 24.06
N ILE A 125 8.36 22.77 22.88
CA ILE A 125 7.73 22.25 21.66
C ILE A 125 8.45 20.98 21.21
N ASN A 126 9.78 21.00 21.16
CA ASN A 126 10.57 19.82 20.76
C ASN A 126 10.35 18.64 21.72
N ILE A 127 10.24 18.89 23.03
CA ILE A 127 9.95 17.84 24.03
C ILE A 127 8.55 17.25 23.82
N PHE A 128 7.55 18.08 23.55
CA PHE A 128 6.19 17.60 23.27
C PHE A 128 6.18 16.65 22.06
N PHE A 129 6.71 17.10 20.93
CA PHE A 129 6.72 16.31 19.70
C PHE A 129 7.64 15.08 19.78
N SER A 130 8.76 15.17 20.52
CA SER A 130 9.60 14.01 20.83
C SER A 130 8.82 12.95 21.60
N THR A 131 8.15 13.35 22.68
CA THR A 131 7.34 12.46 23.52
C THR A 131 6.21 11.83 22.71
N ALA A 132 5.45 12.64 21.97
CA ALA A 132 4.37 12.16 21.11
C ALA A 132 4.86 11.15 20.06
N THR A 133 6.03 11.40 19.46
CA THR A 133 6.62 10.50 18.45
C THR A 133 7.03 9.18 19.10
N MET A 134 7.64 9.20 20.28
CA MET A 134 8.00 7.99 21.01
C MET A 134 6.77 7.15 21.42
N LEU A 135 5.63 7.79 21.71
CA LEU A 135 4.39 7.09 22.04
C LEU A 135 3.86 6.21 20.90
N VAL A 136 4.19 6.51 19.63
CA VAL A 136 3.86 5.64 18.48
C VAL A 136 4.52 4.26 18.60
N GLY A 137 5.67 4.19 19.27
CA GLY A 137 6.37 2.93 19.51
C GLY A 137 5.52 1.91 20.26
N ILE A 138 4.59 2.35 21.13
CA ILE A 138 3.73 1.47 21.93
C ILE A 138 2.73 0.68 21.06
N PRO A 139 1.82 1.30 20.28
CA PRO A 139 0.89 0.55 19.45
C PRO A 139 1.60 -0.26 18.36
N THR A 140 2.74 0.21 17.85
CA THR A 140 3.55 -0.56 16.91
C THR A 140 4.14 -1.81 17.57
N GLY A 141 4.68 -1.67 18.79
CA GLY A 141 5.20 -2.78 19.59
C GLY A 141 4.12 -3.83 19.89
N VAL A 142 2.90 -3.41 20.25
CA VAL A 142 1.76 -4.32 20.45
C VAL A 142 1.53 -5.20 19.21
N LYS A 143 1.63 -4.63 18.00
CA LYS A 143 1.48 -5.40 16.76
C LYS A 143 2.59 -6.42 16.58
N VAL A 144 3.84 -6.03 16.80
CA VAL A 144 5.02 -6.92 16.75
C VAL A 144 4.84 -8.12 17.68
N PHE A 145 4.44 -7.90 18.93
CA PHE A 145 4.21 -8.98 19.88
C PHE A 145 3.03 -9.86 19.46
N ASN A 146 1.94 -9.28 18.95
CA ASN A 146 0.80 -10.05 18.45
C ASN A 146 1.17 -10.94 17.25
N TRP A 147 1.97 -10.44 16.30
CA TRP A 147 2.49 -11.27 15.20
C TRP A 147 3.42 -12.38 15.73
N ALA A 148 4.33 -12.06 16.65
CA ALA A 148 5.21 -13.05 17.27
C ALA A 148 4.41 -14.17 17.99
N LEU A 149 3.35 -13.82 18.73
CA LEU A 149 2.47 -14.78 19.41
C LEU A 149 1.55 -15.55 18.44
N THR A 150 1.26 -14.98 17.28
CA THR A 150 0.59 -15.70 16.19
C THR A 150 1.50 -16.81 15.65
N LEU A 151 2.78 -16.49 15.41
CA LEU A 151 3.81 -17.44 14.98
C LEU A 151 4.13 -18.51 16.06
N TRP A 152 4.16 -18.11 17.33
CA TRP A 152 4.51 -18.99 18.44
C TRP A 152 3.56 -20.19 18.55
N ARG A 153 4.09 -21.42 18.61
CA ARG A 153 3.31 -22.67 18.60
C ARG A 153 2.43 -22.87 17.35
N GLY A 154 2.66 -22.13 16.27
CA GLY A 154 2.07 -22.39 14.96
C GLY A 154 2.82 -23.48 14.19
N ARG A 155 2.20 -23.98 13.12
CA ARG A 155 2.86 -24.85 12.13
C ARG A 155 3.33 -23.98 10.98
N LEU A 156 4.60 -23.59 11.02
CA LEU A 156 5.15 -22.61 10.08
C LEU A 156 5.44 -23.25 8.72
N ARG A 157 4.81 -22.72 7.67
CA ARG A 157 5.11 -23.04 6.27
C ARG A 157 5.91 -21.89 5.65
N PHE A 158 7.19 -22.14 5.37
CA PHE A 158 8.11 -21.13 4.79
C PHE A 158 7.94 -21.00 3.27
N GLU A 159 6.71 -20.72 2.84
CA GLU A 159 6.42 -20.34 1.46
C GLU A 159 6.89 -18.91 1.18
N PRO A 160 7.12 -18.52 -0.09
CA PRO A 160 7.63 -17.19 -0.41
C PRO A 160 6.87 -16.02 0.23
N PRO A 161 5.51 -15.99 0.29
CA PRO A 161 4.79 -14.92 0.99
C PRO A 161 5.19 -14.78 2.46
N MET A 162 5.40 -15.91 3.16
CA MET A 162 5.81 -15.95 4.55
C MET A 162 7.24 -15.40 4.74
N LEU A 163 8.17 -15.73 3.82
CA LEU A 163 9.52 -15.18 3.85
C LEU A 163 9.51 -13.65 3.77
N TRP A 164 8.73 -13.11 2.84
CA TRP A 164 8.55 -11.66 2.68
C TRP A 164 7.90 -11.02 3.92
N ALA A 165 6.87 -11.63 4.50
CA ALA A 165 6.23 -11.13 5.72
C ALA A 165 7.18 -11.14 6.94
N LEU A 166 8.01 -12.18 7.09
CA LEU A 166 9.02 -12.25 8.15
C LEU A 166 10.15 -11.22 7.93
N GLY A 167 10.59 -11.01 6.68
CA GLY A 167 11.53 -9.95 6.34
C GLY A 167 10.97 -8.56 6.63
N ALA A 168 9.68 -8.35 6.36
CA ALA A 168 8.96 -7.14 6.73
C ALA A 168 8.98 -6.92 8.25
N LEU A 169 8.65 -7.94 9.05
CA LEU A 169 8.73 -7.85 10.52
C LEU A 169 10.14 -7.52 11.02
N PHE A 170 11.18 -8.10 10.42
CA PHE A 170 12.56 -7.78 10.77
C PHE A 170 12.90 -6.31 10.48
N LEU A 171 12.54 -5.82 9.29
CA LEU A 171 12.73 -4.40 8.92
C LEU A 171 11.93 -3.46 9.81
N LEU A 172 10.73 -3.85 10.27
CA LEU A 172 9.95 -3.07 11.24
C LEU A 172 10.71 -2.89 12.55
N LEU A 173 11.42 -3.92 13.03
CA LEU A 173 12.21 -3.83 14.26
C LEU A 173 13.40 -2.88 14.11
N VAL A 174 14.15 -3.01 13.01
CA VAL A 174 15.32 -2.15 12.73
C VAL A 174 14.88 -0.70 12.47
N GLY A 175 13.89 -0.51 11.61
CA GLY A 175 13.31 0.79 11.30
C GLY A 175 12.67 1.44 12.52
N GLY A 176 11.93 0.67 13.33
CA GLY A 176 11.34 1.13 14.58
C GLY A 176 12.39 1.60 15.58
N LEU A 177 13.45 0.82 15.80
CA LEU A 177 14.54 1.20 16.71
C LEU A 177 15.24 2.50 16.27
N THR A 178 15.59 2.59 15.00
CA THR A 178 16.26 3.78 14.45
C THR A 178 15.34 4.99 14.41
N GLY A 179 14.03 4.79 14.23
CA GLY A 179 13.02 5.85 14.31
C GLY A 179 12.88 6.41 15.73
N MET A 180 12.94 5.53 16.75
CA MET A 180 12.96 5.96 18.15
C MET A 180 14.22 6.78 18.47
N MET A 181 15.37 6.47 17.86
CA MET A 181 16.57 7.30 17.97
C MET A 181 16.36 8.69 17.36
N LEU A 182 15.75 8.77 16.17
CA LEU A 182 15.45 10.05 15.49
C LEU A 182 14.36 10.87 16.19
N ALA A 183 13.49 10.23 16.97
CA ALA A 183 12.50 10.91 17.79
C ALA A 183 13.12 11.68 18.97
N ILE A 184 14.40 11.43 19.30
CA ILE A 184 15.13 12.11 20.37
C ILE A 184 15.86 13.32 19.77
N PRO A 185 15.48 14.58 20.11
CA PRO A 185 16.07 15.77 19.50
C PRO A 185 17.59 15.84 19.63
N ALA A 186 18.15 15.43 20.78
CA ALA A 186 19.59 15.44 21.01
C ALA A 186 20.37 14.54 20.04
N ILE A 187 19.81 13.38 19.67
CA ILE A 187 20.39 12.52 18.64
C ILE A 187 20.07 13.10 17.26
N ASN A 188 18.82 13.50 17.02
CA ASN A 188 18.43 14.02 15.71
C ASN A 188 19.30 15.21 15.30
N TYR A 189 19.68 16.12 16.20
CA TYR A 189 20.57 17.24 15.85
C TYR A 189 21.90 16.82 15.22
N THR A 190 22.44 15.64 15.56
CA THR A 190 23.72 15.17 15.01
C THR A 190 23.55 14.42 13.69
N VAL A 191 22.44 13.69 13.51
CA VAL A 191 22.20 12.86 12.32
C VAL A 191 21.18 13.45 11.35
N HIS A 192 20.56 14.59 11.66
CA HIS A 192 19.58 15.23 10.80
C HIS A 192 20.22 15.57 9.44
N ASN A 193 19.52 15.23 8.36
CA ASN A 193 20.02 15.31 6.98
C ASN A 193 21.28 14.47 6.68
N SER A 194 21.75 13.61 7.60
CA SER A 194 22.74 12.59 7.27
C SER A 194 22.12 11.41 6.53
N VAL A 195 22.95 10.55 5.94
CA VAL A 195 22.47 9.31 5.32
C VAL A 195 21.91 8.31 6.34
N PHE A 196 22.08 8.55 7.66
CA PHE A 196 21.40 7.78 8.71
C PHE A 196 19.87 7.92 8.62
N VAL A 197 19.37 9.14 8.38
CA VAL A 197 17.93 9.40 8.19
C VAL A 197 17.44 8.72 6.91
N VAL A 198 18.28 8.71 5.87
CA VAL A 198 17.98 8.02 4.62
C VAL A 198 17.85 6.51 4.87
N ALA A 199 18.81 5.89 5.56
CA ALA A 199 18.78 4.47 5.91
C ALA A 199 17.55 4.10 6.76
N HIS A 200 17.26 4.89 7.80
CA HIS A 200 16.07 4.69 8.63
C HIS A 200 14.77 4.68 7.80
N PHE A 201 14.58 5.73 6.99
CA PHE A 201 13.37 5.84 6.17
C PHE A 201 13.27 4.71 5.15
N HIS A 202 14.39 4.31 4.54
CA HIS A 202 14.40 3.17 3.62
C HIS A 202 14.09 1.85 4.32
N CYS A 203 14.50 1.61 5.56
CA CYS A 203 14.04 0.43 6.31
C CYS A 203 12.51 0.40 6.44
N MET A 204 11.88 1.56 6.73
CA MET A 204 10.42 1.67 6.83
C MET A 204 9.71 1.58 5.47
N MET A 205 10.32 2.06 4.38
CA MET A 205 9.77 1.89 3.02
C MET A 205 9.97 0.47 2.49
N LEU A 206 11.10 -0.17 2.81
CA LEU A 206 11.37 -1.55 2.43
C LEU A 206 10.46 -2.50 3.19
N LEU A 207 10.14 -2.24 4.46
CA LEU A 207 9.05 -2.94 5.15
C LEU A 207 7.77 -3.00 4.30
N ILE A 208 7.37 -1.86 3.73
CA ILE A 208 6.18 -1.77 2.86
C ILE A 208 6.40 -2.56 1.58
N ALA A 209 7.55 -2.40 0.92
CA ALA A 209 7.90 -3.16 -0.28
C ALA A 209 7.87 -4.67 -0.04
N TYR A 210 8.43 -5.14 1.08
CA TYR A 210 8.41 -6.55 1.48
C TYR A 210 6.98 -7.05 1.68
N ALA A 211 6.15 -6.29 2.39
CA ALA A 211 4.74 -6.63 2.57
C ALA A 211 3.99 -6.71 1.23
N ILE A 212 4.28 -5.78 0.30
CA ILE A 212 3.69 -5.78 -1.05
C ILE A 212 4.16 -6.97 -1.88
N PHE A 213 5.45 -7.31 -1.90
CA PHE A 213 5.92 -8.51 -2.60
C PHE A 213 5.31 -9.79 -2.02
N GLY A 214 5.22 -9.88 -0.69
CA GLY A 214 4.51 -10.97 -0.02
C GLY A 214 3.04 -11.04 -0.42
N ALA A 215 2.33 -9.91 -0.41
CA ALA A 215 0.94 -9.78 -0.82
C ALA A 215 0.71 -10.15 -2.28
N ILE A 216 1.57 -9.68 -3.19
CA ILE A 216 1.51 -10.00 -4.62
C ILE A 216 1.59 -11.52 -4.77
N ILE A 217 2.59 -12.18 -4.19
CA ILE A 217 2.74 -13.63 -4.33
C ILE A 217 1.58 -14.38 -3.65
N PHE A 218 1.08 -13.87 -2.53
CA PHE A 218 -0.04 -14.46 -1.78
C PHE A 218 -1.36 -14.43 -2.55
N TRP A 219 -1.71 -13.29 -3.15
CA TRP A 219 -2.98 -13.11 -3.88
C TRP A 219 -2.84 -13.30 -5.40
N PHE A 220 -1.64 -13.50 -5.94
CA PHE A 220 -1.44 -13.78 -7.38
C PHE A 220 -2.33 -14.91 -7.90
N PRO A 221 -2.42 -16.08 -7.23
CA PRO A 221 -3.28 -17.16 -7.71
C PRO A 221 -4.74 -16.75 -7.78
N LYS A 222 -5.21 -15.96 -6.81
CA LYS A 222 -6.60 -15.49 -6.76
C LYS A 222 -6.97 -14.61 -7.95
N LEU A 223 -6.03 -13.80 -8.43
CA LEU A 223 -6.22 -12.94 -9.60
C LEU A 223 -6.08 -13.69 -10.93
N PHE A 224 -5.07 -14.56 -11.05
CA PHE A 224 -4.68 -15.11 -12.36
C PHE A 224 -4.99 -16.60 -12.56
N GLY A 225 -5.38 -17.32 -11.51
CA GLY A 225 -5.75 -18.74 -11.59
C GLY A 225 -4.60 -19.73 -11.45
N PHE A 226 -3.37 -19.29 -11.17
CA PHE A 226 -2.19 -20.17 -11.06
C PHE A 226 -1.12 -19.62 -10.11
N HIS A 227 -0.26 -20.49 -9.59
CA HIS A 227 0.85 -20.10 -8.71
C HIS A 227 2.06 -19.53 -9.45
N LEU A 228 2.78 -18.63 -8.77
CA LEU A 228 4.11 -18.19 -9.18
C LEU A 228 5.18 -19.26 -8.90
N ASP A 229 6.23 -19.27 -9.71
CA ASP A 229 7.38 -20.17 -9.58
C ASP A 229 8.11 -19.96 -8.24
N ALA A 230 7.98 -20.93 -7.34
CA ALA A 230 8.51 -20.83 -5.98
C ALA A 230 10.05 -20.74 -5.90
N PRO A 231 10.85 -21.48 -6.69
CA PRO A 231 12.31 -21.32 -6.71
C PRO A 231 12.76 -19.91 -7.09
N SER A 232 12.19 -19.33 -8.15
CA SER A 232 12.52 -17.95 -8.56
C SER A 232 12.03 -16.93 -7.53
N ALA A 233 10.86 -17.14 -6.92
CA ALA A 233 10.37 -16.29 -5.84
C ALA A 233 11.29 -16.28 -4.60
N ARG A 234 11.83 -17.45 -4.21
CA ARG A 234 12.81 -17.54 -3.10
C ARG A 234 14.13 -16.87 -3.46
N ALA A 235 14.63 -17.06 -4.68
CA ALA A 235 15.86 -16.43 -5.14
C ALA A 235 15.71 -14.89 -5.22
N ASN A 236 14.55 -14.41 -5.68
CA ASN A 236 14.18 -13.00 -5.67
C ASN A 236 14.20 -12.41 -4.25
N PHE A 237 13.58 -13.09 -3.27
CA PHE A 237 13.61 -12.69 -1.86
C PHE A 237 15.03 -12.61 -1.27
N TRP A 238 15.84 -13.65 -1.44
CA TRP A 238 17.17 -13.70 -0.82
C TRP A 238 18.12 -12.67 -1.42
N SER A 239 18.14 -12.52 -2.74
CA SER A 239 18.95 -11.48 -3.40
C SER A 239 18.50 -10.08 -3.00
N PHE A 240 17.19 -9.82 -2.91
CA PHE A 240 16.66 -8.53 -2.43
C PHE A 240 17.09 -8.24 -0.98
N SER A 241 17.05 -9.27 -0.13
CA SER A 241 17.40 -9.15 1.29
C SER A 241 18.88 -8.94 1.54
N VAL A 242 19.74 -9.64 0.78
CA VAL A 242 21.18 -9.40 0.83
C VAL A 242 21.49 -7.97 0.38
N GLY A 243 20.92 -7.52 -0.74
CA GLY A 243 21.08 -6.13 -1.20
C GLY A 243 20.64 -5.11 -0.14
N THR A 244 19.50 -5.35 0.50
CA THR A 244 18.96 -4.51 1.57
C THR A 244 19.91 -4.37 2.76
N VAL A 245 20.46 -5.49 3.25
CA VAL A 245 21.39 -5.46 4.39
C VAL A 245 22.68 -4.74 4.03
N LEU A 246 23.25 -4.99 2.85
CA LEU A 246 24.51 -4.38 2.42
C LEU A 246 24.37 -2.87 2.22
N VAL A 247 23.35 -2.43 1.48
CA VAL A 247 23.14 -0.99 1.21
C VAL A 247 22.84 -0.24 2.50
N PHE A 248 21.78 -0.62 3.22
CA PHE A 248 21.30 0.22 4.33
C PHE A 248 22.08 -0.01 5.62
N GLY A 249 22.70 -1.17 5.79
CA GLY A 249 23.65 -1.41 6.88
C GLY A 249 24.88 -0.51 6.76
N ALA A 250 25.46 -0.41 5.56
CA ALA A 250 26.57 0.52 5.30
C ALA A 250 26.13 1.98 5.46
N MET A 251 24.94 2.33 4.97
CA MET A 251 24.40 3.67 5.06
C MET A 251 24.17 4.14 6.51
N PHE A 252 23.73 3.26 7.42
CA PHE A 252 23.66 3.62 8.85
C PHE A 252 25.05 3.98 9.41
N ALA A 253 26.08 3.22 9.08
CA ALA A 253 27.45 3.50 9.52
C ALA A 253 27.96 4.82 8.93
N LEU A 254 27.81 5.04 7.62
CA LEU A 254 28.18 6.28 6.94
C LEU A 254 27.49 7.50 7.56
N GLY A 255 26.21 7.37 7.90
CA GLY A 255 25.43 8.43 8.52
C GLY A 255 25.92 8.81 9.92
N LEU A 256 26.42 7.83 10.68
CA LEU A 256 27.07 8.05 11.97
C LEU A 256 28.50 8.62 11.83
N MET A 257 29.17 8.33 10.70
CA MET A 257 30.46 8.93 10.33
C MET A 257 30.32 10.34 9.73
N GLY A 258 29.11 10.90 9.71
CA GLY A 258 28.84 12.29 9.29
C GLY A 258 28.57 12.49 7.80
N MET A 259 28.42 11.43 7.00
CA MET A 259 28.08 11.58 5.59
C MET A 259 26.67 12.18 5.43
N THR A 260 26.57 13.33 4.78
CA THR A 260 25.30 14.00 4.51
C THR A 260 24.64 13.50 3.23
N ARG A 261 23.32 13.65 3.15
CA ARG A 261 22.56 13.29 1.95
C ARG A 261 22.70 14.37 0.86
N ARG A 262 22.54 13.98 -0.41
CA ARG A 262 22.49 14.88 -1.58
C ARG A 262 23.80 15.64 -1.84
N LEU A 263 24.93 14.95 -1.66
CA LEU A 263 26.24 15.44 -2.06
C LEU A 263 26.45 15.26 -3.56
N ASP A 264 27.09 16.24 -4.20
CA ASP A 264 27.58 16.18 -5.57
C ASP A 264 29.00 15.60 -5.66
N TYR A 265 29.77 15.72 -4.58
CA TYR A 265 31.14 15.23 -4.46
C TYR A 265 31.44 14.64 -3.07
N LEU A 266 32.26 13.60 -3.04
CA LEU A 266 32.70 12.92 -1.82
C LEU A 266 34.14 13.34 -1.47
N SER A 267 34.30 14.14 -0.42
CA SER A 267 35.61 14.68 -0.02
C SER A 267 36.36 13.85 1.03
N ASN A 268 35.72 12.86 1.65
CA ASN A 268 36.31 12.04 2.71
C ASN A 268 36.59 10.61 2.19
N PRO A 269 37.85 10.23 1.95
CA PRO A 269 38.21 8.88 1.50
C PRO A 269 37.82 7.76 2.48
N GLY A 270 37.62 8.08 3.77
CA GLY A 270 37.19 7.11 4.77
C GLY A 270 35.80 6.52 4.53
N TYR A 271 34.99 7.12 3.65
CA TYR A 271 33.68 6.60 3.27
C TYR A 271 33.75 5.50 2.20
N GLU A 272 34.84 5.45 1.42
CA GLU A 272 34.97 4.59 0.24
C GLU A 272 34.70 3.10 0.51
N PRO A 273 35.22 2.47 1.58
CA PRO A 273 34.96 1.05 1.81
C PRO A 273 33.47 0.72 2.00
N LEU A 274 32.72 1.59 2.67
CA LEU A 274 31.29 1.39 2.90
C LEU A 274 30.46 1.70 1.65
N LEU A 275 30.89 2.67 0.84
CA LEU A 275 30.26 2.95 -0.45
C LEU A 275 30.42 1.79 -1.43
N ILE A 276 31.59 1.14 -1.46
CA ILE A 276 31.80 -0.10 -2.24
C ILE A 276 30.85 -1.21 -1.77
N VAL A 277 30.62 -1.32 -0.45
CA VAL A 277 29.64 -2.28 0.10
C VAL A 277 28.23 -1.95 -0.38
N GLU A 278 27.84 -0.66 -0.45
CA GLU A 278 26.56 -0.25 -1.03
C GLU A 278 26.47 -0.64 -2.52
N GLU A 279 27.52 -0.44 -3.32
CA GLU A 279 27.55 -0.84 -4.73
C GLU A 279 27.37 -2.35 -4.93
N ILE A 280 28.03 -3.17 -4.10
CA ILE A 280 27.82 -4.63 -4.08
C ILE A 280 26.37 -4.95 -3.71
N GLY A 281 25.79 -4.23 -2.75
CA GLY A 281 24.38 -4.36 -2.40
C GLY A 281 23.45 -4.04 -3.58
N ILE A 282 23.75 -3.00 -4.36
CA ILE A 282 23.00 -2.63 -5.58
C ILE A 282 23.10 -3.76 -6.63
N PHE A 283 24.26 -4.39 -6.79
CA PHE A 283 24.39 -5.56 -7.68
C PHE A 283 23.43 -6.68 -7.28
N PHE A 284 23.24 -6.96 -5.98
CA PHE A 284 22.26 -7.94 -5.52
C PHE A 284 20.81 -7.54 -5.80
N TYR A 285 20.48 -6.24 -5.78
CA TYR A 285 19.18 -5.77 -6.26
C TYR A 285 18.98 -6.04 -7.76
N CYS A 286 20.00 -5.83 -8.60
CA CYS A 286 19.93 -6.19 -10.03
C CYS A 286 19.67 -7.69 -10.24
N VAL A 287 20.34 -8.54 -9.47
CA VAL A 287 20.09 -10.00 -9.46
C VAL A 287 18.66 -10.31 -9.02
N SER A 288 18.14 -9.57 -8.03
CA SER A 288 16.75 -9.73 -7.58
C SER A 288 15.73 -9.37 -8.65
N VAL A 289 15.95 -8.27 -9.39
CA VAL A 289 15.10 -7.87 -10.52
C VAL A 289 15.11 -8.94 -11.61
N TYR A 290 16.26 -9.55 -11.91
CA TYR A 290 16.34 -10.68 -12.83
C TYR A 290 15.47 -11.86 -12.36
N TYR A 291 15.54 -12.25 -11.09
CA TYR A 291 14.70 -13.33 -10.56
C TYR A 291 13.21 -12.97 -10.51
N PHE A 292 12.86 -11.70 -10.30
CA PHE A 292 11.48 -11.23 -10.41
C PHE A 292 10.94 -11.40 -11.83
N ALA A 293 11.68 -10.94 -12.85
CA ALA A 293 11.29 -11.09 -14.24
C ALA A 293 11.21 -12.58 -14.65
N LYS A 294 12.18 -13.39 -14.24
CA LYS A 294 12.19 -14.84 -14.45
C LYS A 294 10.97 -15.52 -13.82
N MET A 295 10.64 -15.15 -12.57
CA MET A 295 9.48 -15.68 -11.85
C MET A 295 8.20 -15.45 -12.66
N ILE A 296 7.95 -14.23 -13.13
CA ILE A 296 6.76 -13.92 -13.92
C ILE A 296 6.77 -14.71 -15.23
N TRP A 297 7.88 -14.72 -15.97
CA TRP A 297 7.98 -15.40 -17.26
C TRP A 297 7.74 -16.92 -17.16
N VAL A 298 8.42 -17.61 -16.25
CA VAL A 298 8.25 -19.07 -16.04
C VAL A 298 6.82 -19.39 -15.63
N SER A 299 6.24 -18.59 -14.72
CA SER A 299 4.89 -18.81 -14.21
C SER A 299 3.83 -18.69 -15.30
N ILE A 300 3.96 -17.69 -16.19
CA ILE A 300 3.05 -17.51 -17.32
C ILE A 300 3.23 -18.64 -18.35
N ARG A 301 4.48 -19.00 -18.67
CA ARG A 301 4.80 -20.09 -19.60
C ARG A 301 4.19 -21.42 -19.14
N ASP A 302 4.32 -21.72 -17.85
CA ASP A 302 3.91 -23.01 -17.27
C ASP A 302 2.55 -22.93 -16.55
N ARG A 303 1.75 -21.89 -16.82
CA ARG A 303 0.47 -21.60 -16.13
C ARG A 303 -0.52 -22.76 -16.07
N ALA A 304 -0.52 -23.62 -17.10
CA ALA A 304 -1.40 -24.79 -17.16
C ALA A 304 -1.03 -25.86 -16.12
N ARG A 305 0.26 -25.98 -15.80
CA ARG A 305 0.78 -26.93 -14.80
C ARG A 305 0.59 -26.42 -13.37
N ASN A 306 0.54 -25.10 -13.20
CA ASN A 306 0.50 -24.44 -11.89
C ASN A 306 -0.89 -23.94 -11.51
N ARG A 307 -1.96 -24.48 -12.12
CA ARG A 307 -3.35 -24.04 -11.83
C ARG A 307 -3.67 -24.14 -10.34
N ALA A 308 -4.35 -23.13 -9.84
CA ALA A 308 -4.67 -22.98 -8.42
C ALA A 308 -6.17 -23.15 -8.16
N GLY A 309 -6.52 -23.81 -7.07
CA GLY A 309 -7.91 -23.94 -6.60
C GLY A 309 -8.43 -22.68 -5.90
N ALA A 310 -9.65 -22.76 -5.37
CA ALA A 310 -10.30 -21.68 -4.59
C ALA A 310 -9.45 -21.29 -3.36
N ASP A 311 -9.17 -22.24 -2.48
CA ASP A 311 -8.16 -22.11 -1.40
C ASP A 311 -6.87 -22.81 -1.82
N CYS A 312 -6.03 -22.09 -2.57
CA CYS A 312 -4.77 -22.61 -3.08
C CYS A 312 -3.69 -22.79 -2.01
N TRP A 313 -3.87 -22.17 -0.85
CA TRP A 313 -2.93 -22.30 0.27
C TRP A 313 -3.32 -23.41 1.23
N THR A 314 -4.52 -24.00 1.09
CA THR A 314 -5.13 -25.03 1.97
C THR A 314 -5.37 -24.61 3.42
N THR A 315 -4.80 -23.48 3.81
CA THR A 315 -4.85 -22.91 5.16
C THR A 315 -5.47 -21.51 5.13
N GLY A 316 -6.09 -21.13 4.01
CA GLY A 316 -6.86 -19.89 3.88
C GLY A 316 -7.92 -19.80 4.98
N ARG A 317 -8.13 -18.60 5.50
CA ARG A 317 -8.97 -18.35 6.68
C ARG A 317 -10.18 -17.46 6.39
N THR A 318 -10.01 -16.55 5.46
CA THR A 318 -10.90 -15.43 5.15
C THR A 318 -11.73 -15.68 3.90
N LEU A 319 -12.70 -14.79 3.63
CA LEU A 319 -13.72 -14.98 2.61
C LEU A 319 -13.16 -15.09 1.19
N GLU A 320 -12.09 -14.38 0.84
CA GLU A 320 -11.54 -14.39 -0.52
C GLU A 320 -11.11 -15.78 -1.00
N TRP A 321 -10.81 -16.69 -0.06
CA TRP A 321 -10.47 -18.08 -0.34
C TRP A 321 -11.70 -18.99 -0.51
N LEU A 322 -12.90 -18.51 -0.14
CA LEU A 322 -14.17 -19.20 -0.34
C LEU A 322 -14.68 -19.09 -1.79
N THR A 323 -14.33 -18.03 -2.51
CA THR A 323 -14.71 -17.87 -3.92
C THR A 323 -13.74 -18.61 -4.85
N ARG A 324 -14.20 -18.86 -6.08
CA ARG A 324 -13.43 -19.52 -7.15
C ARG A 324 -12.17 -18.71 -7.51
N THR A 325 -11.27 -19.38 -8.25
CA THR A 325 -9.99 -18.84 -8.68
C THR A 325 -9.83 -19.10 -10.18
N PRO A 326 -9.69 -18.07 -11.03
CA PRO A 326 -9.75 -16.64 -10.71
C PRO A 326 -11.14 -16.20 -10.23
N VAL A 327 -11.19 -15.04 -9.55
CA VAL A 327 -12.46 -14.51 -8.99
C VAL A 327 -13.43 -14.13 -10.11
N PRO A 328 -14.70 -14.57 -10.07
CA PRO A 328 -15.73 -14.10 -10.99
C PRO A 328 -15.95 -12.58 -10.88
N PHE A 329 -16.35 -11.92 -11.96
CA PHE A 329 -16.56 -10.46 -11.99
C PHE A 329 -17.63 -9.94 -11.00
N TYR A 330 -18.49 -10.81 -10.49
CA TYR A 330 -19.49 -10.52 -9.46
C TYR A 330 -19.07 -10.97 -8.04
N ASN A 331 -17.85 -11.49 -7.86
CA ASN A 331 -17.30 -12.06 -6.63
C ASN A 331 -18.04 -13.29 -6.08
N TYR A 332 -19.26 -13.11 -5.54
CA TYR A 332 -20.09 -14.19 -4.99
C TYR A 332 -21.47 -14.17 -5.64
N ALA A 333 -21.94 -15.33 -6.08
CA ALA A 333 -23.30 -15.50 -6.60
C ALA A 333 -24.37 -15.27 -5.53
N VAL A 334 -24.06 -15.60 -4.28
CA VAL A 334 -24.91 -15.33 -3.12
C VAL A 334 -24.03 -14.79 -2.00
N ILE A 335 -24.47 -13.70 -1.36
CA ILE A 335 -23.71 -13.07 -0.29
C ILE A 335 -23.52 -14.07 0.86
N PRO A 336 -22.27 -14.38 1.26
CA PRO A 336 -22.02 -15.37 2.29
C PRO A 336 -22.49 -14.87 3.67
N VAL A 337 -23.19 -15.74 4.40
CA VAL A 337 -23.50 -15.51 5.81
C VAL A 337 -22.25 -15.83 6.64
N VAL A 338 -21.79 -14.84 7.41
CA VAL A 338 -20.56 -14.91 8.20
C VAL A 338 -20.88 -15.22 9.66
N ASN A 339 -20.46 -16.40 10.09
CA ASN A 339 -20.68 -16.96 11.42
C ASN A 339 -19.54 -16.62 12.37
N GLU A 340 -18.29 -16.66 11.87
CA GLU A 340 -17.09 -16.34 12.63
C GLU A 340 -16.15 -15.41 11.85
N ARG A 341 -15.17 -14.83 12.55
CA ARG A 341 -14.19 -13.92 11.92
C ARG A 341 -13.42 -14.61 10.78
N ASP A 342 -12.90 -15.80 11.06
CA ASP A 342 -12.16 -16.61 10.09
C ASP A 342 -13.13 -17.61 9.44
N GLU A 343 -14.08 -17.09 8.65
CA GLU A 343 -15.23 -17.85 8.14
C GLU A 343 -14.85 -19.13 7.38
N LEU A 344 -13.82 -19.11 6.53
CA LEU A 344 -13.42 -20.32 5.79
C LEU A 344 -12.84 -21.37 6.75
N ALA A 345 -12.01 -20.96 7.71
CA ALA A 345 -11.47 -21.87 8.70
C ALA A 345 -12.58 -22.50 9.57
N TRP A 346 -13.59 -21.70 9.95
CA TRP A 346 -14.76 -22.19 10.68
C TRP A 346 -15.58 -23.21 9.87
N ARG A 347 -15.76 -22.96 8.55
CA ARG A 347 -16.43 -23.92 7.66
C ARG A 347 -15.67 -25.22 7.53
N ARG A 348 -14.33 -25.16 7.47
CA ARG A 348 -13.43 -26.32 7.46
C ARG A 348 -13.59 -27.19 8.68
N GLU A 349 -13.53 -26.59 9.85
CA GLU A 349 -13.64 -27.28 11.15
C GLU A 349 -14.99 -27.98 11.33
N ARG A 350 -16.04 -27.48 10.66
CA ARG A 350 -17.40 -28.05 10.70
C ARG A 350 -17.76 -28.92 9.50
N GLY A 351 -16.87 -29.07 8.52
CA GLY A 351 -17.12 -29.86 7.31
C GLY A 351 -18.21 -29.29 6.39
N VAL A 352 -18.43 -27.96 6.41
CA VAL A 352 -19.47 -27.28 5.61
C VAL A 352 -18.90 -26.38 4.50
N GLU A 353 -17.64 -26.60 4.10
CA GLU A 353 -16.99 -25.84 3.03
C GLU A 353 -17.69 -25.99 1.67
N SER A 354 -18.21 -27.18 1.38
CA SER A 354 -18.89 -27.50 0.11
C SER A 354 -20.33 -27.00 0.04
N VAL A 355 -20.88 -26.47 1.14
CA VAL A 355 -22.26 -25.99 1.18
C VAL A 355 -22.35 -24.67 0.43
N GLN A 356 -22.87 -24.75 -0.80
CA GLN A 356 -23.21 -23.60 -1.61
C GLN A 356 -24.68 -23.24 -1.40
N PRO A 357 -25.00 -21.97 -1.11
CA PRO A 357 -26.39 -21.52 -1.08
C PRO A 357 -27.01 -21.57 -2.48
N ASP A 358 -28.31 -21.78 -2.54
CA ASP A 358 -29.04 -21.77 -3.80
C ASP A 358 -29.13 -20.36 -4.39
N ILE A 359 -29.03 -20.27 -5.71
CA ILE A 359 -29.04 -19.00 -6.44
C ILE A 359 -30.48 -18.65 -6.77
N THR A 360 -31.04 -17.75 -5.96
CA THR A 360 -32.47 -17.43 -5.98
C THR A 360 -32.80 -16.04 -6.54
N ALA A 361 -31.80 -15.17 -6.70
CA ALA A 361 -32.01 -13.77 -7.05
C ALA A 361 -31.05 -13.31 -8.14
N ASP A 362 -31.51 -12.32 -8.91
CA ASP A 362 -30.70 -11.59 -9.88
C ASP A 362 -29.71 -10.66 -9.18
N ILE A 363 -28.60 -10.34 -9.85
CA ILE A 363 -27.57 -9.43 -9.34
C ILE A 363 -27.50 -8.19 -10.22
N HIS A 364 -27.52 -7.01 -9.58
CA HIS A 364 -27.28 -5.73 -10.24
C HIS A 364 -25.80 -5.40 -10.23
N LEU A 365 -25.24 -5.10 -11.40
CA LEU A 365 -23.81 -4.80 -11.56
C LEU A 365 -23.61 -3.47 -12.31
N PRO A 366 -22.56 -2.71 -11.97
CA PRO A 366 -22.23 -1.49 -12.70
C PRO A 366 -21.70 -1.81 -14.10
N LYS A 367 -22.09 -1.01 -15.09
CA LYS A 367 -21.52 -1.03 -16.43
C LYS A 367 -20.15 -0.36 -16.47
N ASN A 368 -19.32 -0.77 -17.42
CA ASN A 368 -18.07 -0.06 -17.73
C ASN A 368 -18.35 1.33 -18.31
N THR A 369 -17.44 2.27 -18.08
CA THR A 369 -17.50 3.63 -18.63
C THR A 369 -16.10 4.13 -18.97
N VAL A 370 -15.99 4.91 -20.05
CA VAL A 370 -14.72 5.52 -20.49
C VAL A 370 -14.43 6.85 -19.79
N ALA A 371 -15.40 7.41 -19.06
CA ALA A 371 -15.28 8.75 -18.47
C ALA A 371 -14.04 8.96 -17.58
N PRO A 372 -13.64 8.03 -16.69
CA PRO A 372 -12.42 8.20 -15.89
C PRO A 372 -11.14 8.24 -16.73
N LEU A 373 -11.08 7.48 -17.83
CA LEU A 373 -9.93 7.50 -18.74
C LEU A 373 -9.82 8.84 -19.46
N LEU A 374 -10.95 9.38 -19.94
CA LEU A 374 -11.01 10.69 -20.58
C LEU A 374 -10.62 11.81 -19.60
N ILE A 375 -11.20 11.80 -18.39
CA ILE A 375 -10.84 12.76 -17.33
C ILE A 375 -9.36 12.66 -16.99
N GLY A 376 -8.79 11.45 -16.90
CA GLY A 376 -7.37 11.24 -16.64
C GLY A 376 -6.48 11.83 -17.75
N ALA A 377 -6.79 11.55 -19.02
CA ALA A 377 -6.06 12.08 -20.17
C ALA A 377 -6.16 13.62 -20.26
N LEU A 378 -7.33 14.19 -20.02
CA LEU A 378 -7.53 15.64 -19.99
C LEU A 378 -6.84 16.27 -18.78
N SER A 379 -6.82 15.62 -17.62
CA SER A 379 -6.08 16.09 -16.45
C SER A 379 -4.57 16.12 -16.69
N MET A 380 -4.05 15.13 -17.44
CA MET A 380 -2.67 15.14 -17.91
C MET A 380 -2.41 16.32 -18.85
N GLY A 381 -3.31 16.57 -19.81
CA GLY A 381 -3.23 17.73 -20.72
C GLY A 381 -3.27 19.06 -19.97
N PHE A 382 -4.16 19.20 -18.99
CA PHE A 382 -4.25 20.37 -18.12
C PHE A 382 -2.94 20.58 -17.33
N GLY A 383 -2.45 19.55 -16.65
CA GLY A 383 -1.21 19.60 -15.88
C GLY A 383 0.00 19.97 -16.75
N PHE A 384 0.13 19.34 -17.92
CA PHE A 384 1.18 19.66 -18.89
C PHE A 384 1.08 21.11 -19.38
N GLY A 385 -0.11 21.54 -19.78
CA GLY A 385 -0.35 22.90 -20.24
C GLY A 385 -0.03 23.95 -19.18
N MET A 386 -0.41 23.70 -17.92
CA MET A 386 -0.06 24.58 -16.80
C MET A 386 1.46 24.68 -16.59
N VAL A 387 2.15 23.54 -16.50
CA VAL A 387 3.61 23.49 -16.26
C VAL A 387 4.41 24.18 -17.37
N TRP A 388 4.05 23.95 -18.63
CA TRP A 388 4.75 24.50 -19.80
C TRP A 388 4.18 25.85 -20.26
N ARG A 389 3.23 26.44 -19.52
CA ARG A 389 2.56 27.71 -19.84
C ARG A 389 1.86 27.72 -21.21
N ILE A 390 1.35 26.58 -21.64
CA ILE A 390 0.55 26.42 -22.86
C ILE A 390 -0.92 26.67 -22.50
N TRP A 391 -1.30 27.94 -22.40
CA TRP A 391 -2.58 28.36 -21.81
C TRP A 391 -3.81 27.87 -22.56
N TRP A 392 -3.75 27.82 -23.89
CA TRP A 392 -4.87 27.30 -24.70
C TRP A 392 -5.11 25.81 -24.42
N LEU A 393 -4.03 25.02 -24.23
CA LEU A 393 -4.13 23.60 -23.92
C LEU A 393 -4.72 23.41 -22.52
N ALA A 394 -4.21 24.14 -21.52
CA ALA A 394 -4.76 24.11 -20.18
C ALA A 394 -6.26 24.48 -20.16
N GLY A 395 -6.64 25.56 -20.85
CA GLY A 395 -8.03 25.98 -20.97
C GLY A 395 -8.92 24.93 -21.64
N LEU A 396 -8.52 24.40 -22.79
CA LEU A 396 -9.27 23.35 -23.49
C LEU A 396 -9.38 22.06 -22.67
N SER A 397 -8.31 21.64 -22.02
CA SER A 397 -8.33 20.46 -21.16
C SER A 397 -9.28 20.63 -19.97
N LEU A 398 -9.27 21.79 -19.31
CA LEU A 398 -10.18 22.07 -18.19
C LEU A 398 -11.65 22.08 -18.65
N LEU A 399 -11.95 22.76 -19.77
CA LEU A 399 -13.29 22.75 -20.36
C LEU A 399 -13.72 21.33 -20.75
N GLY A 400 -12.81 20.53 -21.30
CA GLY A 400 -13.04 19.12 -21.61
C GLY A 400 -13.38 18.30 -20.38
N ILE A 401 -12.67 18.47 -19.26
CA ILE A 401 -12.98 17.77 -18.00
C ILE A 401 -14.40 18.11 -17.55
N ILE A 402 -14.75 19.39 -17.54
CA ILE A 402 -16.09 19.86 -17.17
C ILE A 402 -17.14 19.25 -18.10
N ALA A 403 -16.91 19.27 -19.41
CA ALA A 403 -17.82 18.70 -20.39
C ALA A 403 -18.04 17.19 -20.19
N VAL A 404 -16.97 16.41 -19.95
CA VAL A 404 -17.08 14.97 -19.68
C VAL A 404 -17.84 14.69 -18.39
N VAL A 405 -17.59 15.46 -17.32
CA VAL A 405 -18.32 15.31 -16.04
C VAL A 405 -19.80 15.61 -16.22
N ILE A 406 -20.13 16.71 -16.92
CA ILE A 406 -21.51 17.08 -17.23
C ILE A 406 -22.15 15.97 -18.08
N ALA A 407 -21.55 15.56 -19.18
CA ALA A 407 -22.07 14.50 -20.05
C ALA A 407 -22.33 13.20 -19.27
N ARG A 408 -21.37 12.79 -18.43
CA ARG A 408 -21.52 11.59 -17.59
C ARG A 408 -22.67 11.71 -16.60
N SER A 409 -22.96 12.90 -16.07
CA SER A 409 -24.08 13.12 -15.15
C SER A 409 -25.46 12.90 -15.79
N PHE A 410 -25.56 12.95 -17.13
CA PHE A 410 -26.80 12.65 -17.87
C PHE A 410 -27.00 11.17 -18.17
N VAL A 411 -25.98 10.31 -17.98
CA VAL A 411 -26.09 8.87 -18.22
C VAL A 411 -26.88 8.22 -17.10
N ARG A 412 -28.13 7.83 -17.39
CA ARG A 412 -29.06 7.20 -16.42
C ARG A 412 -28.91 5.69 -16.32
N GLN A 413 -28.53 5.02 -17.41
CA GLN A 413 -28.41 3.56 -17.45
C GLN A 413 -26.98 3.11 -17.10
N THR A 414 -26.64 3.16 -15.81
CA THR A 414 -25.29 2.84 -15.32
C THR A 414 -25.12 1.40 -14.88
N GLU A 415 -26.20 0.62 -14.85
CA GLU A 415 -26.22 -0.75 -14.32
C GLU A 415 -26.83 -1.72 -15.34
N PHE A 416 -26.49 -3.00 -15.19
CA PHE A 416 -27.14 -4.12 -15.88
C PHE A 416 -27.49 -5.21 -14.85
N VAL A 417 -28.41 -6.09 -15.25
CA VAL A 417 -28.90 -7.18 -14.39
C VAL A 417 -28.36 -8.50 -14.94
N LEU A 418 -27.75 -9.29 -14.08
CA LEU A 418 -27.39 -10.68 -14.35
C LEU A 418 -28.45 -11.57 -13.72
N THR A 419 -29.16 -12.35 -14.54
CA THR A 419 -30.27 -13.17 -14.06
C THR A 419 -29.80 -14.38 -13.25
N ALA A 420 -30.64 -14.85 -12.32
CA ALA A 420 -30.35 -16.05 -11.53
C ALA A 420 -30.06 -17.29 -12.40
N GLU A 421 -30.69 -17.39 -13.58
CA GLU A 421 -30.46 -18.47 -14.55
C GLU A 421 -29.07 -18.39 -15.17
N GLU A 422 -28.66 -17.21 -15.65
CA GLU A 422 -27.32 -16.99 -16.20
C GLU A 422 -26.24 -17.25 -15.16
N LEU A 423 -26.49 -16.81 -13.92
CA LEU A 423 -25.60 -17.02 -12.79
C LEU A 423 -25.47 -18.51 -12.45
N ARG A 424 -26.57 -19.28 -12.45
CA ARG A 424 -26.55 -20.75 -12.27
C ARG A 424 -25.75 -21.45 -13.36
N ARG A 425 -25.94 -21.05 -14.63
CA ARG A 425 -25.17 -21.60 -15.76
C ARG A 425 -23.67 -21.33 -15.62
N HIS A 426 -23.30 -20.13 -15.16
CA HIS A 426 -21.90 -19.77 -14.96
C HIS A 426 -21.26 -20.46 -13.75
N GLU A 427 -21.99 -20.63 -12.64
CA GLU A 427 -21.51 -21.43 -11.49
C GLU A 427 -21.35 -22.91 -11.86
N ALA A 428 -22.17 -23.43 -12.78
CA ALA A 428 -22.03 -24.79 -13.34
C ALA A 428 -20.87 -24.98 -14.34
N GLY A 429 -20.09 -23.92 -14.64
CA GLY A 429 -18.88 -24.01 -15.46
C GLY A 429 -19.07 -23.83 -16.97
N GLN A 430 -20.23 -23.31 -17.41
CA GLN A 430 -20.42 -22.92 -18.81
C GLN A 430 -19.69 -21.59 -19.12
N HIS A 431 -18.98 -21.54 -20.25
CA HIS A 431 -18.20 -20.36 -20.67
C HIS A 431 -19.12 -19.18 -21.04
N LEU A 432 -18.84 -18.00 -20.48
CA LEU A 432 -19.59 -16.73 -20.64
C LEU A 432 -19.45 -16.04 -22.01
N SER A 433 -19.02 -16.72 -23.08
CA SER A 433 -18.85 -16.07 -24.39
C SER A 433 -20.12 -15.39 -24.88
N ASP A 434 -21.28 -15.85 -24.42
CA ASP A 434 -22.60 -15.38 -24.85
C ASP A 434 -23.20 -14.29 -23.94
N ILE A 435 -22.65 -14.06 -22.74
CA ILE A 435 -23.15 -13.06 -21.76
C ILE A 435 -22.30 -11.77 -21.80
N SER A 436 -21.08 -11.82 -22.33
CA SER A 436 -20.09 -10.73 -22.18
C SER A 436 -20.18 -9.60 -23.21
N ALA A 437 -20.63 -9.87 -24.44
CA ALA A 437 -20.52 -8.90 -25.53
C ALA A 437 -21.48 -7.70 -25.37
N ASP A 438 -22.69 -7.94 -24.85
CA ASP A 438 -23.74 -6.91 -24.72
C ASP A 438 -23.67 -6.13 -23.39
N HIS A 439 -22.98 -6.66 -22.37
CA HIS A 439 -22.95 -6.08 -21.03
C HIS A 439 -21.60 -5.46 -20.62
N ILE A 440 -20.47 -5.90 -21.21
CA ILE A 440 -19.11 -5.51 -20.78
C ILE A 440 -18.44 -4.51 -21.74
N SER A 441 -18.87 -4.46 -23.00
CA SER A 441 -18.46 -3.42 -23.96
C SER A 441 -18.95 -2.05 -23.48
N PRO A 442 -18.13 -0.98 -23.50
CA PRO A 442 -18.67 0.37 -23.28
C PRO A 442 -19.79 0.58 -24.31
N PRO A 443 -20.97 1.08 -23.90
CA PRO A 443 -22.06 1.23 -24.84
C PRO A 443 -21.60 2.15 -25.98
N VAL A 444 -21.86 1.74 -27.23
CA VAL A 444 -21.63 2.56 -28.43
C VAL A 444 -22.25 3.96 -28.25
N ALA A 445 -23.35 4.06 -27.50
CA ALA A 445 -24.00 5.31 -27.11
C ALA A 445 -23.15 6.27 -26.25
N GLU A 446 -22.17 5.80 -25.45
CA GLU A 446 -21.24 6.71 -24.76
C GLU A 446 -20.29 7.36 -25.78
N LEU A 447 -19.84 6.64 -26.81
CA LEU A 447 -19.03 7.21 -27.89
C LEU A 447 -19.84 8.19 -28.75
N GLU A 448 -21.13 7.92 -28.99
CA GLU A 448 -22.03 8.84 -29.71
C GLU A 448 -22.31 10.16 -28.97
N LEU A 449 -22.20 10.17 -27.64
CA LEU A 449 -22.25 11.40 -26.83
C LEU A 449 -20.95 12.22 -26.91
N PHE A 450 -19.85 11.62 -27.34
CA PHE A 450 -18.52 12.24 -27.46
C PHE A 450 -18.06 12.48 -28.92
N SER A 451 -18.82 12.00 -29.91
CA SER A 451 -18.67 12.29 -31.35
C SER A 451 -19.59 13.44 -31.76
#